data_AF-S9PYQ9-F1
#
_entry.id   AF-S9PYQ9-F1
#
_cell.length_a   1.000
_cell.length_b   1.000
_cell.length_c   1.000
_cell.angle_alpha   90.00
_cell.angle_beta   90.00
_cell.angle_gamma   90.00
#
_symmetry.space_group_name_H-M   'P 1'
#
loop_
_entity.id
_entity.type
_entity.pdbx_description
1 polymer ?
#
loop_
_entity_poly.entity_id
_entity_poly.type
_entity_poly.pdbx_seq_one_letter_code
_entity_poly.pdbx_strand_id
1 'polypeptide(L)'
;MDSRLEELTAEQYVERQRELEIEAREAYPYKFDECTYSKGYLKQTLYACLTCQRKADSLNGVCYSCSISCHADHELVELFHKRHFQCDCGTSRTGHEPCAIRKTRDDRALENHYNHNFEGRFCSCDTFYDPEQESGIMFQCILCEDWFHDRCLEASNQGKSLPDSESFEWVVCKDCVLKYRDCLLNPQHELPYKKEELVAPHFFDEQFREHLCQCNSCVEIRKTQMPILIEDEPVYEQAEDSDMDEETNFEVEDARSLDDVVSSTMQDVLHVLDQLPRVQAIEGVHAYNRLKNELTEFLLPFARENKVVTKEDISNFFLERLNAGKNGG
;
A
#
# COMPACT_ATOMS: atom_id res chain seq x y z
N MET A 1 7.43 40.81 6.99
CA MET A 1 8.51 40.15 7.76
C MET A 1 8.05 38.71 7.91
N ASP A 2 8.62 37.68 7.32
CA ASP A 2 9.86 37.45 6.56
C ASP A 2 9.51 36.26 5.64
N SER A 3 9.50 36.44 4.32
CA SER A 3 9.30 35.36 3.34
C SER A 3 10.55 35.25 2.49
N ARG A 4 11.64 34.81 3.10
CA ARG A 4 12.78 34.28 2.36
C ARG A 4 12.31 32.97 1.74
N LEU A 5 12.02 33.00 0.44
CA LEU A 5 12.14 31.83 -0.41
C LEU A 5 13.56 31.31 -0.19
N GLU A 6 13.70 30.10 0.36
CA GLU A 6 15.00 29.45 0.51
C GLU A 6 15.56 29.19 -0.90
N GLU A 7 16.48 30.03 -1.34
CA GLU A 7 17.24 29.82 -2.57
C GLU A 7 18.18 28.62 -2.33
N LEU A 8 17.81 27.45 -2.85
CA LEU A 8 18.66 26.25 -2.85
C LEU A 8 19.64 26.32 -4.03
N THR A 9 20.90 25.94 -3.80
CA THR A 9 21.86 25.74 -4.90
C THR A 9 21.50 24.47 -5.69
N ALA A 10 21.95 24.36 -6.93
CA ALA A 10 21.71 23.19 -7.77
C ALA A 10 22.23 21.88 -7.12
N GLU A 11 23.36 21.94 -6.41
CA GLU A 11 23.89 20.83 -5.62
C GLU A 11 22.96 20.45 -4.46
N GLN A 12 22.48 21.43 -3.69
CA GLN A 12 21.53 21.19 -2.59
C GLN A 12 20.19 20.66 -3.09
N TYR A 13 19.80 21.04 -4.31
CA TYR A 13 18.60 20.53 -4.97
C TYR A 13 18.76 19.07 -5.39
N VAL A 14 19.86 18.71 -6.06
CA VAL A 14 20.14 17.32 -6.47
C VAL A 14 20.25 16.40 -5.26
N GLU A 15 20.91 16.86 -4.19
CA GLU A 15 21.00 16.09 -2.95
C GLU A 15 19.62 15.90 -2.32
N ARG A 16 18.81 16.97 -2.20
CA ARG A 16 17.43 16.87 -1.69
C ARG A 16 16.56 15.93 -2.55
N GLN A 17 16.74 15.92 -3.87
CA GLN A 17 16.00 14.99 -4.74
C GLN A 17 16.45 13.53 -4.52
N ARG A 18 17.75 13.28 -4.37
CA ARG A 18 18.27 11.94 -4.03
C ARG A 18 17.78 11.46 -2.68
N GLU A 19 17.76 12.34 -1.67
CA GLU A 19 17.21 12.05 -0.35
C GLU A 19 15.73 11.63 -0.43
N LEU A 20 14.92 12.35 -1.23
CA LEU A 20 13.52 12.02 -1.45
C LEU A 20 13.33 10.70 -2.22
N GLU A 21 14.19 10.40 -3.20
CA GLU A 21 14.18 9.12 -3.90
C GLU A 21 14.56 7.97 -2.97
N ILE A 22 15.55 8.15 -2.09
CA ILE A 22 15.92 7.17 -1.07
C ILE A 22 14.76 6.96 -0.10
N GLU A 23 14.16 8.03 0.44
CA GLU A 23 13.00 7.96 1.34
C GLU A 23 11.82 7.22 0.67
N ALA A 24 11.56 7.51 -0.60
CA ALA A 24 10.53 6.82 -1.37
C ALA A 24 10.85 5.33 -1.61
N ARG A 25 12.12 4.99 -1.89
CA ARG A 25 12.57 3.59 -2.06
C ARG A 25 12.52 2.81 -0.75
N GLU A 26 12.84 3.43 0.38
CA GLU A 26 12.71 2.81 1.70
C GLU A 26 11.24 2.59 2.09
N ALA A 27 10.36 3.54 1.75
CA ALA A 27 8.93 3.41 1.99
C ALA A 27 8.23 2.41 1.04
N TYR A 28 8.73 2.24 -0.18
CA TYR A 28 8.14 1.39 -1.22
C TYR A 28 9.18 0.44 -1.85
N PRO A 29 9.55 -0.65 -1.16
CA PRO A 29 10.66 -1.52 -1.58
C PRO A 29 10.31 -2.54 -2.69
N TYR A 30 9.06 -2.59 -3.14
CA TYR A 30 8.58 -3.60 -4.07
C TYR A 30 8.16 -3.03 -5.42
N LYS A 31 8.26 -3.85 -6.47
CA LYS A 31 7.79 -3.51 -7.82
C LYS A 31 6.28 -3.40 -7.87
N PHE A 32 5.78 -2.26 -8.34
CA PHE A 32 4.35 -1.95 -8.44
C PHE A 32 3.79 -2.10 -9.87
N ASP A 33 4.42 -2.93 -10.71
CA ASP A 33 4.09 -3.12 -12.12
C ASP A 33 3.11 -4.29 -12.39
N GLU A 34 2.73 -5.06 -11.36
CA GLU A 34 1.79 -6.17 -11.48
C GLU A 34 0.57 -5.99 -10.57
N CYS A 35 -0.64 -5.98 -11.14
CA CYS A 35 -1.87 -5.99 -10.35
C CYS A 35 -2.33 -7.41 -9.99
N THR A 36 -2.71 -7.63 -8.72
CA THR A 36 -3.10 -8.93 -8.20
C THR A 36 -4.50 -9.41 -8.60
N TYR A 37 -5.33 -8.59 -9.26
CA TYR A 37 -6.65 -9.02 -9.74
C TYR A 37 -6.57 -10.35 -10.51
N SER A 38 -5.62 -10.46 -11.43
CA SER A 38 -5.45 -11.65 -12.28
C SER A 38 -5.00 -12.90 -11.52
N LYS A 39 -4.50 -12.75 -10.29
CA LYS A 39 -4.08 -13.85 -9.42
C LYS A 39 -5.24 -14.42 -8.59
N GLY A 40 -6.42 -13.79 -8.64
CA GLY A 40 -7.60 -14.23 -7.90
C GLY A 40 -7.58 -13.81 -6.43
N TYR A 41 -8.13 -14.67 -5.57
CA TYR A 41 -8.21 -14.42 -4.13
C TYR A 41 -6.89 -14.79 -3.45
N LEU A 42 -6.31 -13.83 -2.75
CA LEU A 42 -5.05 -13.96 -2.03
C LEU A 42 -5.15 -13.31 -0.66
N LYS A 43 -4.21 -13.65 0.22
CA LYS A 43 -3.83 -12.80 1.35
C LYS A 43 -2.78 -11.80 0.90
N GLN A 44 -3.08 -10.51 0.96
CA GLN A 44 -2.22 -9.46 0.40
C GLN A 44 -2.43 -8.13 1.12
N THR A 45 -1.46 -7.22 1.00
CA THR A 45 -1.62 -5.82 1.43
C THR A 45 -2.64 -5.10 0.55
N LEU A 46 -3.63 -4.47 1.19
CA LEU A 46 -4.69 -3.74 0.52
C LEU A 46 -4.80 -2.30 1.01
N TYR A 47 -5.39 -1.47 0.14
CA TYR A 47 -5.73 -0.09 0.43
C TYR A 47 -7.20 0.16 0.08
N ALA A 48 -7.96 0.80 0.95
CA ALA A 48 -9.28 1.31 0.62
C ALA A 48 -9.14 2.67 -0.06
N CYS A 49 -9.74 2.85 -1.23
CA CYS A 49 -9.75 4.14 -1.91
C CYS A 49 -11.03 4.92 -1.59
N LEU A 50 -10.93 5.85 -0.64
CA LEU A 50 -12.06 6.68 -0.18
C LEU A 50 -12.54 7.63 -1.29
N THR A 51 -11.63 8.07 -2.16
CA THR A 51 -11.98 8.89 -3.33
C THR A 51 -12.84 8.11 -4.33
N CYS A 52 -12.44 6.88 -4.67
CA CYS A 52 -13.22 6.01 -5.54
C CYS A 52 -14.54 5.58 -4.88
N GLN A 53 -14.53 5.34 -3.56
CA GLN A 53 -15.74 5.01 -2.82
C GLN A 53 -16.79 6.12 -2.93
N ARG A 54 -16.41 7.38 -2.75
CA ARG A 54 -17.33 8.52 -2.93
C ARG A 54 -17.83 8.65 -4.37
N LYS A 55 -16.98 8.36 -5.37
CA LYS A 55 -17.34 8.45 -6.80
C LYS A 55 -18.28 7.31 -7.24
N ALA A 56 -18.03 6.10 -6.78
CA ALA A 56 -18.73 4.88 -7.20
C ALA A 56 -19.85 4.45 -6.24
N ASP A 57 -19.98 5.11 -5.08
CA ASP A 57 -20.88 4.73 -3.99
C ASP A 57 -20.72 3.25 -3.58
N SER A 58 -19.47 2.81 -3.48
CA SER A 58 -19.13 1.40 -3.20
C SER A 58 -17.82 1.27 -2.44
N LEU A 59 -17.81 0.40 -1.42
CA LEU A 59 -16.58 -0.09 -0.80
C LEU A 59 -15.71 -0.80 -1.85
N ASN A 60 -14.40 -0.60 -1.74
CA ASN A 60 -13.39 -1.14 -2.64
C ASN A 60 -12.09 -1.41 -1.88
N GLY A 61 -11.31 -2.39 -2.32
CA GLY A 61 -9.94 -2.61 -1.87
C GLY A 61 -9.01 -2.78 -3.07
N VAL A 62 -7.94 -2.01 -3.14
CA VAL A 62 -6.95 -2.07 -4.22
C VAL A 62 -5.63 -2.63 -3.70
N CYS A 63 -4.94 -3.43 -4.51
CA CYS A 63 -3.64 -4.00 -4.14
C CYS A 63 -2.56 -2.92 -4.10
N TYR A 64 -1.44 -3.23 -3.45
CA TYR A 64 -0.26 -2.36 -3.37
C TYR A 64 0.16 -1.75 -4.72
N SER A 65 0.26 -2.54 -5.79
CA SER A 65 0.66 -1.98 -7.09
C SER A 65 -0.32 -0.93 -7.64
N CYS A 66 -1.61 -1.09 -7.36
CA CYS A 66 -2.65 -0.16 -7.81
C CYS A 66 -2.80 1.04 -6.88
N SER A 67 -2.46 0.93 -5.59
CA SER A 67 -2.43 2.11 -4.71
C SER A 67 -1.43 3.14 -5.24
N ILE A 68 -0.34 2.67 -5.85
CA ILE A 68 0.69 3.51 -6.47
C ILE A 68 0.31 3.85 -7.93
N SER A 69 0.24 2.87 -8.84
CA SER A 69 0.13 3.13 -10.29
C SER A 69 -1.25 3.61 -10.78
N CYS A 70 -2.27 3.62 -9.93
CA CYS A 70 -3.64 3.95 -10.35
C CYS A 70 -4.35 4.90 -9.39
N HIS A 71 -3.95 4.91 -8.12
CA HIS A 71 -4.65 5.62 -7.06
C HIS A 71 -3.73 6.51 -6.23
N ALA A 72 -2.54 6.85 -6.74
CA ALA A 72 -1.57 7.74 -6.12
C ALA A 72 -2.19 9.06 -5.62
N ASP A 73 -3.06 9.66 -6.43
CA ASP A 73 -3.67 10.97 -6.14
C ASP A 73 -4.99 10.88 -5.38
N HIS A 74 -5.37 9.68 -4.98
CA HIS A 74 -6.58 9.46 -4.22
C HIS A 74 -6.27 9.40 -2.74
N GLU A 75 -7.26 9.82 -1.95
CA GLU A 75 -7.27 9.50 -0.53
C GLU A 75 -7.40 7.98 -0.34
N LEU A 76 -6.35 7.38 0.22
CA LEU A 76 -6.20 5.95 0.48
C LEU A 76 -6.07 5.71 1.98
N VAL A 77 -6.65 4.61 2.45
CA VAL A 77 -6.41 4.07 3.80
C VAL A 77 -5.77 2.70 3.66
N GLU A 78 -4.60 2.51 4.27
CA GLU A 78 -3.96 1.21 4.34
C GLU A 78 -4.75 0.25 5.22
N LEU A 79 -5.05 -0.94 4.69
CA LEU A 79 -5.80 -1.99 5.38
C LEU A 79 -4.89 -3.12 5.87
N PHE A 80 -3.57 -2.99 5.64
CA PHE A 80 -2.58 -4.03 5.84
C PHE A 80 -2.97 -5.31 5.09
N HIS A 81 -2.58 -6.47 5.62
CA HIS A 81 -2.91 -7.76 5.07
C HIS A 81 -4.39 -8.10 5.28
N LYS A 82 -5.08 -8.41 4.18
CA LYS A 82 -6.42 -8.99 4.17
C LYS A 82 -6.40 -10.28 3.35
N ARG A 83 -7.07 -11.31 3.85
CA ARG A 83 -7.15 -12.62 3.18
C ARG A 83 -8.34 -12.75 2.25
N HIS A 84 -8.26 -13.77 1.38
CA HIS A 84 -9.30 -14.13 0.42
C HIS A 84 -9.89 -12.91 -0.29
N PHE A 85 -9.02 -12.03 -0.78
CA PHE A 85 -9.42 -10.78 -1.40
C PHE A 85 -8.77 -10.62 -2.77
N GLN A 86 -9.58 -10.26 -3.75
CA GLN A 86 -9.16 -9.93 -5.11
C GLN A 86 -9.22 -8.41 -5.30
N CYS A 87 -8.17 -7.80 -5.85
CA CYS A 87 -8.09 -6.35 -6.07
C CYS A 87 -9.31 -5.82 -6.84
N ASP A 88 -9.87 -4.67 -6.45
CA ASP A 88 -11.05 -4.06 -7.09
C ASP A 88 -10.71 -3.02 -8.17
N CYS A 89 -9.44 -2.62 -8.30
CA CYS A 89 -9.02 -1.64 -9.32
C CYS A 89 -9.40 -2.14 -10.71
N GLY A 90 -9.97 -1.29 -11.55
CA GLY A 90 -10.45 -1.66 -12.89
C GLY A 90 -11.88 -2.22 -12.93
N THR A 91 -12.55 -2.35 -11.78
CA THR A 91 -13.92 -2.89 -11.70
C THR A 91 -14.97 -1.80 -11.49
N SER A 92 -16.24 -2.21 -11.45
CA SER A 92 -17.36 -1.33 -11.05
C SER A 92 -17.16 -0.66 -9.68
N ARG A 93 -16.43 -1.28 -8.74
CA ARG A 93 -16.23 -0.76 -7.39
C ARG A 93 -15.29 0.46 -7.33
N THR A 94 -14.47 0.65 -8.36
CA THR A 94 -13.58 1.83 -8.49
C THR A 94 -14.04 2.81 -9.56
N GLY A 95 -15.27 2.70 -10.06
CA GLY A 95 -15.86 3.62 -11.04
C GLY A 95 -15.68 3.24 -12.51
N HIS A 96 -15.38 1.96 -12.82
CA HIS A 96 -15.24 1.42 -14.18
C HIS A 96 -14.11 1.98 -15.06
N GLU A 97 -13.25 2.86 -14.54
CA GLU A 97 -12.02 3.21 -15.26
C GLU A 97 -11.09 1.99 -15.36
N PRO A 98 -10.47 1.72 -16.52
CA PRO A 98 -9.56 0.60 -16.66
C PRO A 98 -8.38 0.70 -15.69
N CYS A 99 -7.90 -0.43 -15.18
CA CYS A 99 -6.65 -0.46 -14.43
C CYS A 99 -5.48 -0.05 -15.33
N ALA A 100 -4.63 0.90 -14.93
CA ALA A 100 -3.51 1.36 -15.76
C ALA A 100 -2.47 0.25 -16.04
N ILE A 101 -2.28 -0.65 -15.08
CA ILE A 101 -1.36 -1.80 -15.18
C ILE A 101 -1.92 -2.85 -16.14
N ARG A 102 -3.16 -3.32 -15.91
CA ARG A 102 -3.76 -4.41 -16.71
C ARG A 102 -4.34 -3.94 -18.03
N LYS A 103 -4.67 -2.64 -18.13
CA LYS A 103 -5.33 -1.99 -19.28
C LYS A 103 -6.72 -2.57 -19.59
N THR A 104 -7.39 -3.15 -18.59
CA THR A 104 -8.69 -3.81 -18.72
C THR A 104 -9.73 -3.21 -17.78
N ARG A 105 -10.99 -3.32 -18.19
CA ARG A 105 -12.15 -3.19 -17.31
C ARG A 105 -12.60 -4.61 -16.97
N ASP A 106 -12.77 -4.86 -15.68
CA ASP A 106 -12.99 -6.20 -15.17
C ASP A 106 -14.30 -6.29 -14.37
N ASP A 107 -14.81 -7.51 -14.24
CA ASP A 107 -15.97 -7.77 -13.40
C ASP A 107 -15.60 -7.67 -11.92
N ARG A 108 -16.59 -7.36 -11.08
CA ARG A 108 -16.37 -7.31 -9.63
C ARG A 108 -16.13 -8.72 -9.07
N ALA A 109 -15.24 -8.82 -8.11
CA ALA A 109 -15.10 -10.02 -7.29
C ALA A 109 -16.38 -10.26 -6.47
N LEU A 110 -16.80 -11.52 -6.38
CA LEU A 110 -18.07 -11.92 -5.73
C LEU A 110 -17.90 -12.33 -4.27
N GLU A 111 -16.68 -12.73 -3.88
CA GLU A 111 -16.38 -13.28 -2.54
C GLU A 111 -15.57 -12.31 -1.67
N ASN A 112 -15.26 -11.11 -2.18
CA ASN A 112 -14.62 -10.08 -1.38
C ASN A 112 -15.49 -9.71 -0.17
N HIS A 113 -14.88 -9.67 1.00
CA HIS A 113 -15.52 -9.25 2.25
C HIS A 113 -15.03 -7.86 2.66
N TYR A 114 -15.99 -7.00 3.00
CA TYR A 114 -15.74 -5.61 3.39
C TYR A 114 -16.30 -5.38 4.78
N ASN A 115 -15.47 -4.95 5.72
CA ASN A 115 -15.88 -4.42 7.02
C ASN A 115 -15.69 -2.89 7.03
N HIS A 116 -15.93 -2.25 8.16
CA HIS A 116 -15.76 -0.80 8.32
C HIS A 116 -14.32 -0.28 8.14
N ASN A 117 -13.29 -1.15 8.10
CA ASN A 117 -11.91 -0.73 7.78
C ASN A 117 -11.84 -0.15 6.37
N PHE A 118 -12.67 -0.67 5.47
CA PHE A 118 -12.78 -0.16 4.10
C PHE A 118 -13.40 1.24 4.03
N GLU A 119 -13.94 1.76 5.13
CA GLU A 119 -14.41 3.14 5.30
C GLU A 119 -13.40 4.01 6.07
N GLY A 120 -12.21 3.47 6.35
CA GLY A 120 -11.19 4.11 7.19
C GLY A 120 -11.46 4.03 8.69
N ARG A 121 -12.43 3.22 9.12
CA ARG A 121 -12.80 3.06 10.54
C ARG A 121 -12.27 1.75 11.09
N PHE A 122 -11.69 1.79 12.29
CA PHE A 122 -11.10 0.62 12.90
C PHE A 122 -11.55 0.50 14.34
N CYS A 123 -11.38 -0.72 14.87
CA CYS A 123 -11.68 -1.11 16.24
C CYS A 123 -13.17 -1.03 16.58
N SER A 124 -13.56 -1.70 17.66
CA SER A 124 -14.93 -1.62 18.19
C SER A 124 -15.37 -0.19 18.59
N CYS A 125 -14.45 0.78 18.63
CA CYS A 125 -14.75 2.19 18.85
C CYS A 125 -15.18 2.92 17.57
N ASP A 126 -15.08 2.28 16.40
CA ASP A 126 -15.55 2.76 15.09
C ASP A 126 -15.02 4.16 14.71
N THR A 127 -13.80 4.45 15.14
CA THR A 127 -13.15 5.75 14.94
C THR A 127 -12.34 5.71 13.64
N PHE A 128 -12.31 6.85 12.93
CA PHE A 128 -11.47 6.99 11.75
C PHE A 128 -9.99 6.89 12.16
N TYR A 129 -9.24 6.02 11.49
CA TYR A 129 -7.83 5.82 11.78
C TYR A 129 -6.98 6.90 11.10
N ASP A 130 -6.15 7.56 11.90
CA ASP A 130 -5.17 8.53 11.45
C ASP A 130 -3.79 8.07 11.97
N PRO A 131 -2.88 7.60 11.11
CA PRO A 131 -1.58 7.08 11.53
C PRO A 131 -0.70 8.15 12.20
N GLU A 132 -0.93 9.43 11.94
CA GLU A 132 -0.16 10.52 12.57
C GLU A 132 -0.65 10.84 13.99
N GLN A 133 -1.91 10.53 14.30
CA GLN A 133 -2.55 10.82 15.59
C GLN A 133 -2.73 9.59 16.46
N GLU A 134 -2.63 8.38 15.90
CA GLU A 134 -2.84 7.16 16.68
C GLU A 134 -1.71 6.96 17.69
N SER A 135 -2.08 7.01 18.97
CA SER A 135 -1.18 6.75 20.09
C SER A 135 -1.54 5.40 20.70
N GLY A 136 -0.71 4.39 20.46
CA GLY A 136 -0.88 3.06 21.06
C GLY A 136 -0.63 1.93 20.07
N ILE A 137 -0.60 0.71 20.60
CA ILE A 137 -0.42 -0.50 19.78
C ILE A 137 -1.81 -0.98 19.35
N MET A 138 -1.94 -1.33 18.07
CA MET A 138 -3.14 -1.98 17.54
C MET A 138 -2.87 -3.44 17.25
N PHE A 139 -3.84 -4.30 17.50
CA PHE A 139 -3.76 -5.73 17.25
C PHE A 139 -4.83 -6.15 16.24
N GLN A 140 -4.41 -6.89 15.23
CA GLN A 140 -5.34 -7.46 14.26
C GLN A 140 -5.97 -8.75 14.81
N CYS A 141 -7.30 -8.86 14.76
CA CYS A 141 -7.97 -10.10 15.06
C CYS A 141 -7.72 -11.12 13.95
N ILE A 142 -7.15 -12.28 14.28
CA ILE A 142 -6.84 -13.35 13.30
C ILE A 142 -8.11 -13.85 12.57
N LEU A 143 -9.31 -13.70 13.16
CA LEU A 143 -10.56 -14.22 12.60
C LEU A 143 -11.43 -13.23 11.83
N CYS A 144 -11.38 -11.93 12.11
CA CYS A 144 -12.14 -10.93 11.33
C CYS A 144 -11.27 -9.93 10.59
N GLU A 145 -9.95 -9.97 10.80
CA GLU A 145 -8.97 -9.04 10.21
C GLU A 145 -9.20 -7.56 10.53
N ASP A 146 -10.11 -7.27 11.47
CA ASP A 146 -10.27 -5.94 12.04
C ASP A 146 -9.16 -5.66 13.06
N TRP A 147 -8.79 -4.39 13.20
CA TRP A 147 -7.73 -3.93 14.09
C TRP A 147 -8.31 -3.29 15.33
N PHE A 148 -7.77 -3.61 16.49
CA PHE A 148 -8.27 -3.12 17.77
C PHE A 148 -7.19 -2.39 18.53
N HIS A 149 -7.51 -1.21 19.06
CA HIS A 149 -6.64 -0.52 20.00
C HIS A 149 -6.42 -1.35 21.26
N ASP A 150 -5.20 -1.37 21.78
CA ASP A 150 -4.84 -1.94 23.07
C ASP A 150 -5.86 -1.60 24.19
N ARG A 151 -6.15 -0.31 24.39
CA ARG A 151 -7.12 0.23 25.36
C ARG A 151 -8.54 -0.33 25.17
N CYS A 152 -8.95 -0.54 23.92
CA CYS A 152 -10.27 -1.07 23.60
C CYS A 152 -10.31 -2.59 23.81
N LEU A 153 -9.21 -3.30 23.53
CA LEU A 153 -9.07 -4.70 23.89
C LEU A 153 -9.10 -4.88 25.41
N GLU A 154 -8.36 -4.09 26.19
CA GLU A 154 -8.38 -4.14 27.66
C GLU A 154 -9.78 -3.87 28.23
N ALA A 155 -10.46 -2.85 27.72
CA ALA A 155 -11.84 -2.55 28.11
C ALA A 155 -12.77 -3.74 27.82
N SER A 156 -12.57 -4.42 26.69
CA SER A 156 -13.32 -5.63 26.34
C SER A 156 -12.86 -6.88 27.09
N ASN A 157 -11.65 -6.87 27.65
CA ASN A 157 -11.03 -7.92 28.47
C ASN A 157 -11.42 -7.81 29.95
N GLN A 158 -12.65 -7.34 30.23
CA GLN A 158 -13.19 -7.20 31.58
C GLN A 158 -12.33 -6.29 32.48
N GLY A 159 -11.61 -5.33 31.89
CA GLY A 159 -10.72 -4.42 32.62
C GLY A 159 -9.42 -5.06 33.10
N LYS A 160 -9.10 -6.27 32.65
CA LYS A 160 -7.77 -6.87 32.84
C LYS A 160 -6.82 -6.28 31.81
N SER A 161 -5.60 -5.97 32.25
CA SER A 161 -4.52 -5.59 31.34
C SER A 161 -4.29 -6.68 30.29
N LEU A 162 -3.77 -6.29 29.14
CA LEU A 162 -3.31 -7.28 28.15
C LEU A 162 -2.21 -8.17 28.77
N PRO A 163 -2.08 -9.43 28.29
CA PRO A 163 -0.89 -10.22 28.59
C PRO A 163 0.38 -9.47 28.14
N ASP A 164 1.53 -9.89 28.65
CA ASP A 164 2.80 -9.34 28.19
C ASP A 164 2.96 -9.52 26.68
N SER A 165 3.50 -8.53 25.97
CA SER A 165 3.56 -8.57 24.50
C SER A 165 4.43 -9.70 23.96
N GLU A 166 5.32 -10.26 24.78
CA GLU A 166 6.14 -11.43 24.45
C GLU A 166 5.41 -12.77 24.71
N SER A 167 4.23 -12.74 25.33
CA SER A 167 3.49 -13.94 25.74
C SER A 167 2.41 -14.39 24.76
N PHE A 168 2.12 -13.60 23.72
CA PHE A 168 1.15 -13.94 22.69
C PHE A 168 1.55 -13.33 21.34
N GLU A 169 1.13 -13.99 20.27
CA GLU A 169 1.36 -13.53 18.90
C GLU A 169 0.05 -13.17 18.19
N TRP A 170 -1.05 -13.89 18.50
CA TRP A 170 -2.35 -13.67 17.85
C TRP A 170 -3.45 -13.30 18.82
N VAL A 171 -4.38 -12.46 18.34
CA VAL A 171 -5.56 -12.03 19.08
C VAL A 171 -6.82 -12.49 18.37
N VAL A 172 -7.81 -12.96 19.14
CA VAL A 172 -9.19 -13.12 18.70
C VAL A 172 -10.04 -12.11 19.46
N CYS A 173 -10.69 -11.18 18.74
CA CYS A 173 -11.53 -10.17 19.37
C CYS A 173 -12.74 -10.81 20.09
N LYS A 174 -13.28 -10.09 21.08
CA LYS A 174 -14.44 -10.54 21.88
C LYS A 174 -15.61 -11.01 21.02
N ASP A 175 -15.90 -10.33 19.92
CA ASP A 175 -17.04 -10.67 19.06
C ASP A 175 -16.82 -11.97 18.30
N CYS A 176 -15.59 -12.23 17.84
CA CYS A 176 -15.23 -13.51 17.24
C CYS A 176 -15.22 -14.63 18.29
N VAL A 177 -14.73 -14.37 19.50
CA VAL A 177 -14.82 -15.33 20.61
C VAL A 177 -16.29 -15.66 20.92
N LEU A 178 -17.18 -14.67 20.94
CA LEU A 178 -18.61 -14.88 21.18
C LEU A 178 -19.24 -15.70 20.07
N LYS A 179 -18.96 -15.32 18.81
CA LYS A 179 -19.51 -15.97 17.61
C LYS A 179 -19.10 -17.43 17.50
N TYR A 180 -17.84 -17.73 17.77
CA TYR A 180 -17.26 -19.05 17.59
C TYR A 180 -17.01 -19.78 18.92
N ARG A 181 -17.63 -19.33 20.02
CA ARG A 181 -17.43 -19.83 21.39
C ARG A 181 -17.44 -21.35 21.47
N ASP A 182 -18.45 -21.96 20.86
CA ASP A 182 -18.68 -23.41 20.90
C ASP A 182 -17.60 -24.21 20.15
N CYS A 183 -16.81 -23.56 19.30
CA CYS A 183 -15.82 -24.18 18.41
C CYS A 183 -14.37 -23.78 18.76
N LEU A 184 -14.18 -22.58 19.30
CA LEU A 184 -12.91 -22.02 19.74
C LEU A 184 -12.58 -22.41 21.19
N LEU A 185 -13.53 -22.21 22.11
CA LEU A 185 -13.29 -22.24 23.55
C LEU A 185 -13.94 -23.42 24.27
N ASN A 186 -14.49 -24.40 23.54
CA ASN A 186 -15.07 -25.60 24.12
C ASN A 186 -14.18 -26.85 23.88
N PRO A 187 -12.99 -26.94 24.50
CA PRO A 187 -12.11 -28.11 24.34
C PRO A 187 -12.71 -29.40 24.91
N GLN A 188 -13.69 -29.30 25.82
CA GLN A 188 -14.30 -30.43 26.52
C GLN A 188 -15.60 -30.92 25.86
N HIS A 189 -16.10 -30.23 24.83
CA HIS A 189 -17.41 -30.49 24.20
C HIS A 189 -18.59 -30.52 25.17
N GLU A 190 -18.47 -29.85 26.31
CA GLU A 190 -19.55 -29.82 27.29
C GLU A 190 -20.65 -28.89 26.77
N LEU A 191 -21.81 -29.46 26.47
CA LEU A 191 -23.04 -28.73 26.18
C LEU A 191 -24.04 -28.96 27.32
N PRO A 192 -24.62 -27.90 27.91
CA PRO A 192 -24.40 -26.48 27.60
C PRO A 192 -23.14 -25.95 28.29
N TYR A 193 -22.26 -25.31 27.54
CA TYR A 193 -21.15 -24.53 28.09
C TYR A 193 -21.75 -23.41 28.95
N LYS A 194 -21.28 -23.24 30.19
CA LYS A 194 -21.89 -22.35 31.19
C LYS A 194 -22.05 -20.94 30.62
N LYS A 195 -23.30 -20.57 30.36
CA LYS A 195 -23.70 -19.41 29.54
C LYS A 195 -23.25 -18.06 30.09
N GLU A 196 -22.79 -18.01 31.34
CA GLU A 196 -22.59 -16.81 32.15
C GLU A 196 -21.14 -16.31 32.24
N GLU A 197 -20.15 -17.01 31.69
CA GLU A 197 -18.80 -16.45 31.61
C GLU A 197 -18.74 -15.31 30.60
N LEU A 198 -18.40 -14.13 31.10
CA LEU A 198 -18.18 -12.91 30.32
C LEU A 198 -17.22 -13.21 29.17
N VAL A 199 -17.68 -13.01 27.94
CA VAL A 199 -16.83 -13.18 26.76
C VAL A 199 -15.80 -12.05 26.72
N ALA A 200 -14.53 -12.43 26.66
CA ALA A 200 -13.37 -11.56 26.53
C ALA A 200 -12.60 -11.90 25.24
N PRO A 201 -11.70 -11.03 24.76
CA PRO A 201 -10.73 -11.42 23.75
C PRO A 201 -9.91 -12.62 24.19
N HIS A 202 -9.45 -13.39 23.22
CA HIS A 202 -8.56 -14.53 23.44
C HIS A 202 -7.20 -14.24 22.82
N PHE A 203 -6.13 -14.66 23.50
CA PHE A 203 -4.75 -14.42 23.11
C PHE A 203 -4.07 -15.76 22.93
N PHE A 204 -3.47 -15.98 21.76
CA PHE A 204 -2.83 -17.22 21.39
C PHE A 204 -1.31 -17.04 21.38
N ASP A 205 -0.61 -17.98 22.02
CA ASP A 205 0.84 -18.16 21.90
C ASP A 205 1.22 -18.84 20.57
N GLU A 206 2.52 -18.84 20.23
CA GLU A 206 3.11 -19.51 19.05
C GLU A 206 2.66 -20.97 18.85
N GLN A 207 2.34 -21.68 19.94
CA GLN A 207 2.01 -23.10 19.95
C GLN A 207 0.49 -23.37 20.01
N PHE A 208 -0.36 -22.34 19.86
CA PHE A 208 -1.80 -22.49 20.12
C PHE A 208 -2.45 -23.59 19.28
N ARG A 209 -1.96 -23.84 18.06
CA ARG A 209 -2.46 -24.89 17.15
C ARG A 209 -2.34 -26.28 17.76
N GLU A 210 -1.29 -26.55 18.54
CA GLU A 210 -1.09 -27.81 19.24
C GLU A 210 -2.12 -28.00 20.37
N HIS A 211 -2.57 -26.89 20.96
CA HIS A 211 -3.53 -26.86 22.05
C HIS A 211 -5.00 -26.88 21.56
N LEU A 212 -5.25 -26.72 20.25
CA LEU A 212 -6.60 -26.82 19.69
C LEU A 212 -7.12 -28.26 19.75
N CYS A 213 -8.41 -28.40 20.06
CA CYS A 213 -9.07 -29.71 20.09
C CYS A 213 -9.05 -30.40 18.71
N GLN A 214 -8.55 -31.65 18.67
CA GLN A 214 -8.32 -32.41 17.44
C GLN A 214 -9.46 -33.37 17.05
N CYS A 215 -10.64 -33.25 17.65
CA CYS A 215 -11.77 -34.11 17.27
C CYS A 215 -12.31 -33.73 15.87
N ASN A 216 -12.94 -34.70 15.19
CA ASN A 216 -13.48 -34.48 13.85
C ASN A 216 -14.48 -33.31 13.76
N SER A 217 -15.36 -33.14 14.76
CA SER A 217 -16.34 -32.05 14.74
C SER A 217 -15.69 -30.67 14.81
N CYS A 218 -14.69 -30.48 15.68
CA CYS A 218 -14.00 -29.19 15.82
C CYS A 218 -13.12 -28.89 14.61
N VAL A 219 -12.42 -29.89 14.07
CA VAL A 219 -11.58 -29.74 12.88
C VAL A 219 -12.44 -29.36 11.67
N GLU A 220 -13.56 -30.02 11.43
CA GLU A 220 -14.44 -29.70 10.28
C GLU A 220 -15.07 -28.30 10.40
N ILE A 221 -15.44 -27.87 11.61
CA ILE A 221 -15.94 -26.50 11.80
C ILE A 221 -14.84 -25.47 11.56
N ARG A 222 -13.59 -25.73 12.01
CA ARG A 222 -12.47 -24.82 11.74
C ARG A 222 -12.14 -24.77 10.25
N LYS A 223 -12.10 -25.90 9.54
CA LYS A 223 -11.88 -25.92 8.08
C LYS A 223 -12.90 -25.08 7.32
N THR A 224 -14.15 -25.07 7.79
CA THR A 224 -15.25 -24.39 7.09
C THR A 224 -15.42 -22.93 7.50
N GLN A 225 -15.18 -22.58 8.76
CA GLN A 225 -15.47 -21.23 9.28
C GLN A 225 -14.25 -20.42 9.70
N MET A 226 -13.14 -21.09 10.04
CA MET A 226 -11.92 -20.48 10.63
C MET A 226 -10.65 -21.21 10.15
N PRO A 227 -10.42 -21.35 8.83
CA PRO A 227 -9.34 -22.20 8.31
C PRO A 227 -7.95 -21.73 8.77
N ILE A 228 -7.79 -20.42 9.01
CA ILE A 228 -6.54 -19.81 9.51
C ILE A 228 -6.05 -20.37 10.85
N LEU A 229 -6.95 -20.97 11.65
CA LEU A 229 -6.57 -21.60 12.92
C LEU A 229 -5.95 -22.98 12.73
N ILE A 230 -6.04 -23.57 11.53
CA ILE A 230 -5.49 -24.89 11.22
C ILE A 230 -4.13 -24.73 10.56
N GLU A 231 -4.07 -23.91 9.51
CA GLU A 231 -2.88 -23.70 8.69
C GLU A 231 -2.67 -22.21 8.47
N ASP A 232 -1.40 -21.80 8.45
CA ASP A 232 -1.04 -20.43 8.09
C ASP A 232 -1.26 -20.20 6.60
N GLU A 233 -1.85 -19.06 6.29
CA GLU A 233 -2.00 -18.60 4.91
C GLU A 233 -0.84 -17.65 4.58
N PRO A 234 -0.03 -17.98 3.54
CA PRO A 234 1.09 -17.14 3.15
C PRO A 234 0.57 -15.80 2.63
N VAL A 235 1.25 -14.73 3.01
CA VAL A 235 1.01 -13.41 2.44
C VAL A 235 1.65 -13.40 1.05
N TYR A 236 0.89 -12.97 0.05
CA TYR A 236 1.42 -12.66 -1.26
C TYR A 236 2.33 -11.44 -1.15
N GLU A 237 3.62 -11.68 -1.35
CA GLU A 237 4.65 -10.65 -1.44
C GLU A 237 4.91 -10.32 -2.90
N GLN A 238 5.12 -9.03 -3.15
CA GLN A 238 5.51 -8.56 -4.46
C GLN A 238 6.99 -8.80 -4.70
N ALA A 239 7.41 -8.82 -5.97
CA ALA A 239 8.82 -8.93 -6.28
C ALA A 239 9.56 -7.71 -5.71
N GLU A 240 10.64 -7.96 -4.98
CA GLU A 240 11.59 -6.91 -4.57
C GLU A 240 12.15 -6.22 -5.82
N ASP A 241 12.38 -4.92 -5.70
CA ASP A 241 13.01 -4.18 -6.78
C ASP A 241 14.51 -4.48 -6.83
N SER A 242 14.93 -5.41 -7.70
CA SER A 242 16.34 -5.81 -7.87
C SER A 242 17.27 -4.67 -8.28
N ASP A 243 16.73 -3.55 -8.77
CA ASP A 243 17.50 -2.34 -9.08
C ASP A 243 17.94 -1.60 -7.78
N MET A 244 17.57 -2.12 -6.60
CA MET A 244 18.00 -1.67 -5.27
C MET A 244 19.49 -1.82 -4.97
N ASP A 245 20.20 -2.77 -5.60
CA ASP A 245 21.60 -3.06 -5.27
C ASP A 245 22.63 -2.37 -6.18
N GLU A 246 22.24 -1.78 -7.31
CA GLU A 246 23.19 -1.32 -8.35
C GLU A 246 23.62 0.16 -8.27
N GLU A 247 22.96 1.03 -7.48
CA GLU A 247 23.26 2.48 -7.46
C GLU A 247 24.06 2.99 -6.25
N THR A 248 24.37 2.16 -5.25
CA THR A 248 25.08 2.63 -4.04
C THR A 248 26.59 2.70 -4.18
N ASN A 249 27.16 2.45 -5.37
CA ASN A 249 28.62 2.34 -5.56
C ASN A 249 29.24 3.34 -6.55
N PHE A 250 28.63 4.52 -6.77
CA PHE A 250 29.30 5.58 -7.52
C PHE A 250 30.24 6.37 -6.60
N GLU A 251 31.49 5.91 -6.47
CA GLU A 251 32.57 6.71 -5.89
C GLU A 251 32.73 8.02 -6.67
N VAL A 252 32.60 9.13 -5.96
CA VAL A 252 32.71 10.49 -6.51
C VAL A 252 34.18 10.81 -6.79
N GLU A 253 34.64 10.55 -8.00
CA GLU A 253 35.86 11.18 -8.51
C GLU A 253 35.56 11.97 -9.80
N ASP A 254 35.65 13.31 -9.64
CA ASP A 254 35.81 14.32 -10.68
C ASP A 254 34.54 14.78 -11.46
N ALA A 255 33.63 15.44 -10.75
CA ALA A 255 32.53 16.21 -11.35
C ALA A 255 33.00 17.61 -11.80
N ARG A 256 33.40 17.73 -13.07
CA ARG A 256 33.29 18.99 -13.81
C ARG A 256 32.72 18.74 -15.22
N SER A 257 31.62 19.45 -15.49
CA SER A 257 30.94 19.65 -16.76
C SER A 257 30.01 18.54 -17.26
N LEU A 258 28.70 18.76 -17.08
CA LEU A 258 27.63 18.67 -18.10
C LEU A 258 26.26 19.06 -17.50
N ASP A 259 26.12 18.99 -16.17
CA ASP A 259 24.84 19.20 -15.44
C ASP A 259 24.39 20.66 -15.33
N ASP A 260 25.29 21.65 -15.49
CA ASP A 260 24.99 23.08 -15.25
C ASP A 260 24.05 23.74 -16.28
N VAL A 261 23.96 23.21 -17.51
CA VAL A 261 23.25 23.90 -18.62
C VAL A 261 21.76 23.56 -18.67
N VAL A 262 21.37 22.40 -18.15
CA VAL A 262 20.01 21.85 -18.27
C VAL A 262 18.98 22.64 -17.41
N SER A 263 19.45 23.40 -16.42
CA SER A 263 18.63 23.87 -15.30
C SER A 263 17.69 25.06 -15.58
N SER A 264 17.94 25.92 -16.57
CA SER A 264 17.11 27.15 -16.74
C SER A 264 15.74 26.92 -17.40
N THR A 265 15.61 25.91 -18.26
CA THR A 265 14.34 25.53 -18.92
C THR A 265 13.46 24.63 -18.07
N MET A 266 14.02 24.05 -16.99
CA MET A 266 13.32 23.09 -16.12
C MET A 266 12.58 23.77 -14.97
N GLN A 267 12.82 25.06 -14.72
CA GLN A 267 12.18 25.82 -13.65
C GLN A 267 10.65 25.92 -13.80
N ASP A 268 10.16 26.08 -15.03
CA ASP A 268 8.72 26.25 -15.31
C ASP A 268 7.95 24.93 -15.29
N VAL A 269 8.62 23.81 -15.62
CA VAL A 269 8.03 22.46 -15.61
C VAL A 269 7.92 21.93 -14.18
N LEU A 270 8.90 22.25 -13.33
CA LEU A 270 8.93 21.79 -11.93
C LEU A 270 7.99 22.57 -11.01
N HIS A 271 7.70 23.85 -11.29
CA HIS A 271 6.74 24.62 -10.49
C HIS A 271 5.29 24.11 -10.63
N VAL A 272 4.99 23.39 -11.72
CA VAL A 272 3.71 22.70 -11.93
C VAL A 272 3.67 21.37 -11.17
N LEU A 273 4.83 20.72 -10.98
CA LEU A 273 4.98 19.44 -10.27
C LEU A 273 4.97 19.62 -8.74
N ASP A 274 5.40 20.78 -8.24
CA ASP A 274 5.35 21.18 -6.82
C ASP A 274 3.92 21.35 -6.27
N GLN A 275 2.92 21.35 -7.16
CA GLN A 275 1.49 21.41 -6.81
C GLN A 275 0.81 20.03 -6.77
N LEU A 276 1.58 18.95 -6.97
CA LEU A 276 1.07 17.58 -7.04
C LEU A 276 1.26 16.83 -5.71
N PRO A 277 0.29 16.01 -5.25
CA PRO A 277 0.44 15.22 -4.04
C PRO A 277 1.57 14.18 -4.12
N ARG A 278 2.21 13.90 -2.97
CA ARG A 278 3.44 13.12 -2.75
C ARG A 278 3.62 11.79 -3.51
N VAL A 279 2.55 11.16 -4.01
CA VAL A 279 2.62 9.84 -4.67
C VAL A 279 2.72 9.97 -6.20
N GLN A 280 2.32 11.11 -6.78
CA GLN A 280 2.54 11.44 -8.21
C GLN A 280 4.02 11.70 -8.55
N ALA A 281 4.87 11.86 -7.53
CA ALA A 281 6.31 11.95 -7.69
C ALA A 281 6.92 10.65 -8.24
N ILE A 282 6.34 9.48 -8.02
CA ILE A 282 6.94 8.18 -8.40
C ILE A 282 6.72 7.87 -9.90
N GLU A 283 5.49 8.00 -10.41
CA GLU A 283 5.25 7.96 -11.86
C GLU A 283 5.93 9.13 -12.57
N GLY A 284 5.96 10.29 -11.90
CA GLY A 284 6.71 11.47 -12.31
C GLY A 284 8.20 11.18 -12.45
N VAL A 285 8.84 10.51 -11.50
CA VAL A 285 10.27 10.16 -11.48
C VAL A 285 10.62 9.17 -12.58
N HIS A 286 9.80 8.14 -12.84
CA HIS A 286 10.08 7.22 -13.95
C HIS A 286 9.77 7.84 -15.33
N ALA A 287 8.72 8.66 -15.45
CA ALA A 287 8.46 9.43 -16.67
C ALA A 287 9.53 10.50 -16.91
N TYR A 288 10.05 11.10 -15.84
CA TYR A 288 11.15 12.05 -15.80
C TYR A 288 12.47 11.38 -16.17
N ASN A 289 12.81 10.22 -15.60
CA ASN A 289 14.02 9.47 -15.93
C ASN A 289 14.01 8.99 -17.39
N ARG A 290 12.85 8.58 -17.92
CA ARG A 290 12.69 8.32 -19.36
C ARG A 290 12.91 9.57 -20.20
N LEU A 291 12.26 10.69 -19.85
CA LEU A 291 12.40 11.95 -20.58
C LEU A 291 13.83 12.48 -20.51
N LYS A 292 14.50 12.37 -19.36
CA LYS A 292 15.89 12.74 -19.11
C LYS A 292 16.83 11.91 -19.99
N ASN A 293 16.65 10.60 -20.05
CA ASN A 293 17.47 9.72 -20.89
C ASN A 293 17.28 10.03 -22.38
N GLU A 294 16.03 10.19 -22.84
CA GLU A 294 15.73 10.52 -24.24
C GLU A 294 16.27 11.90 -24.65
N LEU A 295 16.13 12.89 -23.78
CA LEU A 295 16.66 14.23 -24.02
C LEU A 295 18.19 14.23 -24.01
N THR A 296 18.82 13.42 -23.15
CA THR A 296 20.28 13.26 -23.11
C THR A 296 20.78 12.60 -24.40
N GLU A 297 20.10 11.58 -24.90
CA GLU A 297 20.40 10.95 -26.18
C GLU A 297 20.22 11.90 -27.37
N PHE A 298 19.18 12.74 -27.35
CA PHE A 298 18.93 13.76 -28.37
C PHE A 298 20.03 14.84 -28.42
N LEU A 299 20.55 15.25 -27.26
CA LEU A 299 21.56 16.30 -27.16
C LEU A 299 23.00 15.77 -27.33
N LEU A 300 23.22 14.46 -27.20
CA LEU A 300 24.54 13.81 -27.31
C LEU A 300 25.29 14.11 -28.64
N PRO A 301 24.63 14.08 -29.82
CA PRO A 301 25.27 14.42 -31.09
C PRO A 301 25.68 15.89 -31.19
N PHE A 302 24.88 16.81 -30.62
CA PHE A 302 25.20 18.24 -30.60
C PHE A 302 26.44 18.52 -29.75
N ALA A 303 26.56 17.83 -28.61
CA ALA A 303 27.75 17.89 -27.76
C ALA A 303 29.00 17.32 -28.45
N ARG A 304 28.88 16.18 -29.15
CA ARG A 304 29.99 15.55 -29.87
C ARG A 304 30.47 16.36 -31.08
N GLU A 305 29.56 17.06 -31.74
CA GLU A 305 29.84 17.86 -32.94
C GLU A 305 30.08 19.35 -32.63
N ASN A 306 30.06 19.73 -31.34
CA ASN A 306 30.20 21.10 -30.85
C ASN A 306 29.23 22.08 -31.53
N LYS A 307 28.00 21.63 -31.75
CA LYS A 307 26.93 22.41 -32.40
C LYS A 307 26.11 23.15 -31.35
N VAL A 308 25.75 24.39 -31.66
CA VAL A 308 24.87 25.21 -30.82
C VAL A 308 23.46 24.65 -30.89
N VAL A 309 22.89 24.33 -29.74
CA VAL A 309 21.48 23.94 -29.58
C VAL A 309 20.62 25.21 -29.58
N THR A 310 19.64 25.28 -30.47
CA THR A 310 18.71 26.41 -30.56
C THR A 310 17.39 26.12 -29.86
N LYS A 311 16.62 27.17 -29.58
CA LYS A 311 15.26 27.05 -29.04
C LYS A 311 14.32 26.27 -29.96
N GLU A 312 14.54 26.33 -31.27
CA GLU A 312 13.77 25.56 -32.26
C GLU A 312 14.07 24.06 -32.15
N ASP A 313 15.32 23.66 -31.91
CA ASP A 313 15.70 22.24 -31.77
C ASP A 313 14.99 21.57 -30.58
N ILE A 314 14.95 22.25 -29.43
CA ILE A 314 14.26 21.78 -28.23
C ILE A 314 12.74 21.77 -28.44
N SER A 315 12.20 22.82 -29.06
CA SER A 315 10.76 22.91 -29.34
C SER A 315 10.31 21.79 -30.28
N ASN A 316 11.13 21.45 -31.28
CA ASN A 316 10.87 20.36 -32.22
C ASN A 316 10.92 18.99 -31.54
N PHE A 317 11.88 18.74 -30.64
CA PHE A 317 11.95 17.50 -29.84
C PHE A 317 10.63 17.24 -29.08
N PHE A 318 10.10 18.27 -28.39
CA PHE A 318 8.83 18.13 -27.66
C PHE A 318 7.61 18.05 -28.58
N LEU A 319 7.60 18.78 -29.72
CA LEU A 319 6.52 18.71 -30.71
C LEU A 319 6.44 17.33 -31.40
N GLU A 320 7.58 16.71 -31.69
CA GLU A 320 7.65 15.35 -32.24
C GLU A 320 7.09 14.32 -31.26
N ARG A 321 7.40 14.42 -29.96
CA ARG A 321 6.79 13.59 -28.91
C ARG A 321 5.27 13.76 -28.81
N LEU A 322 4.79 15.01 -28.84
CA LEU A 322 3.36 15.31 -28.77
C LEU A 322 2.57 14.77 -29.97
N ASN A 323 3.22 14.68 -31.15
CA ASN A 323 2.62 14.11 -32.36
C ASN A 323 2.73 12.58 -32.41
N ALA A 324 3.80 11.98 -31.90
CA ALA A 324 3.96 10.53 -31.79
C ALA A 324 2.93 9.91 -30.83
N GLY A 325 2.59 10.60 -29.73
CA GLY A 325 1.55 10.15 -28.78
C GLY A 325 0.11 10.23 -29.30
N LYS A 326 -0.16 10.93 -30.42
CA LYS A 326 -1.49 11.06 -31.03
C LYS A 326 -1.78 10.07 -32.17
N ASN A 327 -0.75 9.44 -32.74
CA ASN A 327 -0.88 8.49 -33.86
C ASN A 327 -0.77 7.01 -33.44
N GLY A 328 -0.64 6.74 -32.13
CA GLY A 328 -0.56 5.39 -31.56
C GLY A 328 -1.71 5.03 -30.61
N GLY A 329 -2.84 5.74 -30.71
CA GLY A 329 -4.07 5.48 -29.94
C GLY A 329 -5.08 4.65 -30.70
#